data_AF-A0AAE0T7R9-F1
#
_entry.id   AF-A0AAE0T7R9-F1
#
_cell.length_a   1.000
_cell.length_b   1.000
_cell.length_c   1.000
_cell.angle_alpha   90.00
_cell.angle_beta   90.00
_cell.angle_gamma   90.00
#
_symmetry.space_group_name_H-M   'P 1'
#
loop_
_entity.id
_entity.type
_entity.pdbx_description
1 polymer ?
#
loop_
_entity_poly.entity_id
_entity_poly.type
_entity_poly.pdbx_seq_one_letter_code
_entity_poly.pdbx_strand_id
1 'polypeptide(L)'
;MSDKELREYVASIAVVVKETALLLQESEKDRKKERKKNEAERKKNEAERKKNEAERKKRNEAERKKNEAERKKRNEEFEERFRKEEEERKKRDEALSEKIEALSEALSEKIESLWVQIRKTESMMNRFGFNVGSGVEEYFYNTLKSRMSVANIQFEYCERNLKGRNESGEDDEFDIVMKNGTKGVLVECKHRVRKEDVSKMQERKINNFRQSFPGDAKLEMYIALAGISFEPKAEEEAKRAGMILLKQVGERARAKFNVTEEIVKKNAPFPMVAINPVEIIGEPS
;
A
#
# COMPACT_ATOMS: atom_id res chain seq x y z
N MET A 1 11.09 66.82 -116.80
CA MET A 1 10.28 67.76 -116.00
C MET A 1 10.55 69.17 -116.49
N SER A 2 9.50 69.88 -116.88
CA SER A 2 9.56 71.32 -117.15
C SER A 2 9.61 72.10 -115.82
N ASP A 3 10.11 73.34 -115.84
CA ASP A 3 10.17 74.23 -114.66
C ASP A 3 8.77 74.43 -114.02
N LYS A 4 7.71 74.31 -114.84
CA LYS A 4 6.31 74.39 -114.39
C LYS A 4 5.88 73.16 -113.57
N GLU A 5 6.20 71.95 -114.04
CA GLU A 5 5.90 70.70 -113.33
C GLU A 5 6.66 70.62 -111.99
N LEU A 6 7.88 71.15 -111.94
CA LEU A 6 8.67 71.20 -110.72
C LEU A 6 8.03 72.11 -109.66
N ARG A 7 7.51 73.28 -110.07
CA ARG A 7 6.80 74.22 -109.18
C ARG A 7 5.49 73.64 -108.63
N GLU A 8 4.72 72.96 -109.48
CA GLU A 8 3.47 72.29 -109.07
C GLU A 8 3.76 71.14 -108.08
N TYR A 9 4.82 70.36 -108.31
CA TYR A 9 5.25 69.30 -107.40
C TYR A 9 5.73 69.86 -106.04
N VAL A 10 6.54 70.92 -106.04
CA VAL A 10 6.97 71.61 -104.80
C VAL A 10 5.79 72.19 -104.04
N ALA A 11 4.80 72.76 -104.74
CA ALA A 11 3.57 73.26 -104.12
C ALA A 11 2.75 72.13 -103.48
N SER A 12 2.64 70.98 -104.15
CA SER A 12 1.95 69.79 -103.60
C SER A 12 2.64 69.24 -102.35
N ILE A 13 3.98 69.20 -102.35
CA ILE A 13 4.77 68.80 -101.18
C ILE A 13 4.55 69.79 -100.04
N ALA A 14 4.54 71.09 -100.31
CA ALA A 14 4.31 72.10 -99.27
C ALA A 14 2.92 71.96 -98.61
N VAL A 15 1.89 71.63 -99.39
CA VAL A 15 0.54 71.33 -98.87
C VAL A 15 0.56 70.09 -97.98
N VAL A 16 1.14 68.98 -98.46
CA VAL A 16 1.25 67.73 -97.69
C VAL A 16 2.08 67.91 -96.41
N VAL A 17 3.17 68.68 -96.45
CA VAL A 17 4.00 69.01 -95.27
C VAL A 17 3.19 69.82 -94.25
N LYS A 18 2.34 70.75 -94.71
CA LYS A 18 1.48 71.54 -93.83
C LYS A 18 0.38 70.68 -93.19
N GLU A 19 -0.26 69.81 -93.96
CA GLU A 19 -1.29 68.88 -93.47
C GLU A 19 -0.71 67.87 -92.48
N THR A 20 0.46 67.30 -92.78
CA THR A 20 1.16 66.38 -91.86
C THR A 20 1.59 67.08 -90.58
N ALA A 21 2.05 68.34 -90.64
CA ALA A 21 2.35 69.13 -89.44
C ALA A 21 1.11 69.40 -88.56
N LEU A 22 -0.04 69.69 -89.17
CA LEU A 22 -1.31 69.85 -88.46
C LEU A 22 -1.77 68.55 -87.78
N LEU A 23 -1.71 67.43 -88.50
CA LEU A 23 -2.02 66.09 -87.95
C LEU A 23 -1.07 65.72 -86.80
N LEU A 24 0.22 66.05 -86.91
CA LEU A 24 1.19 65.83 -85.85
C LEU A 24 0.83 66.64 -84.59
N GLN A 25 0.44 67.89 -84.76
CA GLN A 25 0.04 68.77 -83.67
C GLN A 25 -1.24 68.29 -82.97
N GLU A 26 -2.21 67.77 -83.74
CA GLU A 26 -3.45 67.22 -83.22
C GLU A 26 -3.21 65.91 -82.45
N SER A 27 -2.42 64.99 -83.02
CA SER A 27 -1.93 63.78 -82.35
C SER A 27 -1.20 64.08 -81.04
N GLU A 28 -0.36 65.12 -81.00
CA GLU A 28 0.31 65.54 -79.78
C GLU A 28 -0.66 66.06 -78.70
N LYS A 29 -1.70 66.80 -79.11
CA LYS A 29 -2.75 67.28 -78.19
C LYS A 29 -3.52 66.10 -77.60
N ASP A 30 -3.87 65.11 -78.41
CA ASP A 30 -4.61 63.94 -77.94
C ASP A 30 -3.74 63.04 -77.06
N ARG A 31 -2.47 62.83 -77.41
CA ARG A 31 -1.51 62.14 -76.53
C ARG A 31 -1.32 62.86 -75.20
N LYS A 32 -1.34 64.20 -75.18
CA LYS A 32 -1.30 64.99 -73.93
C LYS A 32 -2.59 64.82 -73.10
N LYS A 33 -3.76 64.80 -73.72
CA LYS A 33 -5.04 64.53 -73.03
C LYS A 33 -5.07 63.12 -72.45
N GLU A 34 -4.63 62.12 -73.21
CA GLU A 34 -4.58 60.72 -72.78
C GLU A 34 -3.61 60.52 -71.61
N ARG A 35 -2.41 61.15 -71.67
CA ARG A 35 -1.47 61.16 -70.53
C ARG A 35 -2.09 61.74 -69.26
N LYS A 36 -2.80 62.87 -69.37
CA LYS A 36 -3.49 63.49 -68.23
C LYS A 36 -4.60 62.59 -67.67
N LYS A 37 -5.36 61.93 -68.53
CA LYS A 37 -6.40 60.97 -68.13
C LYS A 37 -5.80 59.77 -67.39
N ASN A 38 -4.75 59.18 -67.94
CA ASN A 38 -4.05 58.04 -67.33
C ASN A 38 -3.39 58.42 -65.99
N GLU A 39 -2.84 59.63 -65.88
CA GLU A 39 -2.28 60.12 -64.62
C GLU A 39 -3.37 60.34 -63.55
N ALA A 40 -4.51 60.92 -63.94
CA ALA A 40 -5.65 61.09 -63.04
C ALA A 40 -6.21 59.73 -62.56
N GLU A 41 -6.30 58.75 -63.45
CA GLU A 41 -6.75 57.40 -63.12
C GLU A 41 -5.76 56.69 -62.18
N ARG A 42 -4.45 56.81 -62.41
CA ARG A 42 -3.42 56.31 -61.49
C ARG A 42 -3.53 56.93 -60.11
N LYS A 43 -3.70 58.24 -60.01
CA LYS A 43 -3.87 58.94 -58.73
C LYS A 43 -5.13 58.49 -57.99
N LYS A 44 -6.24 58.29 -58.72
CA LYS A 44 -7.49 57.76 -58.16
C LYS A 44 -7.30 56.34 -57.62
N ASN A 45 -6.68 55.46 -58.39
CA ASN A 45 -6.42 54.07 -57.98
C ASN A 45 -5.45 53.99 -56.79
N GLU A 46 -4.45 54.86 -56.73
CA GLU A 46 -3.52 54.92 -55.60
C GLU A 46 -4.23 55.42 -54.32
N ALA A 47 -5.08 56.45 -54.44
CA ALA A 47 -5.86 56.95 -53.32
C ALA A 47 -6.83 55.88 -52.78
N GLU A 48 -7.48 55.13 -53.67
CA GLU A 48 -8.38 54.02 -53.30
C GLU A 48 -7.61 52.88 -52.61
N ARG A 49 -6.43 52.51 -53.11
CA ARG A 49 -5.56 51.53 -52.44
C ARG A 49 -5.17 51.96 -51.04
N LYS A 50 -4.75 53.22 -50.86
CA LYS A 50 -4.39 53.77 -49.54
C LYS A 50 -5.58 53.77 -48.59
N LYS A 51 -6.78 54.12 -49.07
CA LYS A 51 -8.02 54.07 -48.29
C LYS A 51 -8.33 52.63 -47.83
N ASN A 52 -8.28 51.67 -48.76
CA ASN A 52 -8.55 50.26 -48.47
C ASN A 52 -7.52 49.67 -47.50
N GLU A 53 -6.24 50.04 -47.63
CA GLU A 53 -5.19 49.60 -46.71
C GLU A 53 -5.40 50.17 -45.29
N ALA A 54 -5.74 51.45 -45.19
CA ALA A 54 -6.05 52.09 -43.91
C ALA A 54 -7.27 51.47 -43.23
N GLU A 55 -8.32 51.17 -43.99
CA GLU A 55 -9.52 50.50 -43.48
C GLU A 55 -9.21 49.07 -43.02
N ARG A 56 -8.40 48.32 -43.77
CA ARG A 56 -7.94 46.99 -43.38
C ARG A 56 -7.13 47.02 -42.08
N LYS A 57 -6.23 48.00 -41.91
CA LYS A 57 -5.45 48.17 -40.67
C LYS A 57 -6.35 48.46 -39.47
N LYS A 58 -7.33 49.36 -39.62
CA LYS A 58 -8.30 49.67 -38.56
C LYS A 58 -9.14 48.45 -38.18
N ARG A 59 -9.63 47.70 -39.18
CA ARG A 59 -10.39 46.46 -38.94
C ARG A 59 -9.57 45.42 -38.18
N ASN A 60 -8.33 45.18 -38.61
CA ASN A 60 -7.43 44.23 -37.96
C ASN A 60 -7.11 44.64 -36.51
N GLU A 61 -6.92 45.94 -36.26
CA GLU A 61 -6.67 46.44 -34.90
C GLU A 61 -7.89 46.29 -33.98
N ALA A 62 -9.09 46.60 -34.50
CA ALA A 62 -10.34 46.40 -33.78
C ALA A 62 -10.57 44.92 -33.44
N GLU A 63 -10.29 44.02 -34.38
CA GLU A 63 -10.40 42.57 -34.17
C GLU A 63 -9.39 42.06 -33.13
N ARG A 64 -8.15 42.56 -33.15
CA ARG A 64 -7.14 42.23 -32.12
C ARG A 64 -7.59 42.67 -30.73
N LYS A 65 -8.09 43.91 -30.60
CA LYS A 65 -8.61 44.44 -29.33
C LYS A 65 -9.80 43.63 -28.82
N LYS A 66 -10.71 43.22 -29.71
CA LYS A 66 -11.84 42.36 -29.35
C LYS A 66 -11.37 40.99 -28.85
N ASN A 67 -10.45 40.36 -29.57
CA ASN A 67 -9.90 39.05 -29.19
C ASN A 67 -9.14 39.11 -27.86
N GLU A 68 -8.40 40.20 -27.60
CA GLU A 68 -7.71 40.41 -26.34
C GLU A 68 -8.67 40.58 -25.17
N ALA A 69 -9.74 41.38 -25.34
CA ALA A 69 -10.78 41.54 -24.35
C ALA A 69 -11.52 40.21 -24.05
N GLU A 70 -11.83 39.43 -25.07
CA GLU A 70 -12.45 38.10 -24.91
C GLU A 70 -11.53 37.11 -24.18
N ARG A 71 -10.22 37.13 -24.48
CA ARG A 71 -9.23 36.31 -23.76
C ARG A 71 -9.12 36.71 -22.30
N LYS A 72 -9.11 38.01 -22.00
CA LYS A 72 -9.04 38.51 -20.62
C LYS A 72 -10.27 38.06 -19.83
N LYS A 73 -11.47 38.24 -20.38
CA LYS A 73 -12.71 37.80 -19.74
C LYS A 73 -12.73 36.28 -19.50
N ARG A 74 -12.30 35.49 -20.50
CA ARG A 74 -12.21 34.03 -20.36
C ARG A 74 -11.23 33.61 -19.26
N ASN A 75 -10.10 34.30 -19.13
CA ASN A 75 -9.14 34.04 -18.07
C ASN A 75 -9.72 34.39 -16.70
N GLU A 76 -10.39 35.52 -16.55
CA GLU A 76 -11.07 35.90 -15.30
C GLU A 76 -12.15 34.87 -14.91
N GLU A 77 -12.96 34.41 -15.86
CA GLU A 77 -13.96 33.33 -15.63
C GLU A 77 -13.32 31.97 -15.30
N PHE A 78 -12.09 31.73 -15.77
CA PHE A 78 -11.35 30.50 -15.46
C PHE A 78 -10.77 30.55 -14.04
N GLU A 79 -10.14 31.67 -13.67
CA GLU A 79 -9.63 31.91 -12.31
C GLU A 79 -10.75 31.84 -11.26
N GLU A 80 -11.93 32.41 -11.55
CA GLU A 80 -13.06 32.33 -10.64
C GLU A 80 -13.58 30.89 -10.46
N ARG A 81 -13.64 30.12 -11.55
CA ARG A 81 -13.99 28.69 -11.49
C ARG A 81 -12.98 27.89 -10.69
N PHE A 82 -11.69 28.11 -10.93
CA PHE A 82 -10.62 27.44 -10.23
C PHE A 82 -10.68 27.72 -8.73
N ARG A 83 -10.90 28.99 -8.33
CA ARG A 83 -11.07 29.36 -6.92
C ARG A 83 -12.26 28.67 -6.27
N LYS A 84 -13.41 28.60 -6.96
CA LYS A 84 -14.59 27.88 -6.47
C LYS A 84 -14.33 26.39 -6.30
N GLU A 85 -13.71 25.75 -7.29
CA GLU A 85 -13.35 24.33 -7.22
C GLU A 85 -12.39 24.03 -6.07
N GLU A 86 -11.42 24.91 -5.81
CA GLU A 86 -10.48 24.78 -4.70
C GLU A 86 -11.16 24.93 -3.34
N GLU A 87 -12.06 25.90 -3.18
CA GLU A 87 -12.88 26.04 -1.97
C GLU A 87 -13.80 24.83 -1.74
N GLU A 88 -14.43 24.30 -2.80
CA GLU A 88 -15.25 23.09 -2.71
C GLU A 88 -14.42 21.83 -2.42
N ARG A 89 -13.20 21.75 -2.96
CA ARG A 89 -12.26 20.67 -2.63
C ARG A 89 -11.90 20.73 -1.15
N LYS A 90 -11.54 21.90 -0.64
CA LYS A 90 -11.20 22.09 0.77
C LYS A 90 -12.36 21.70 1.70
N LYS A 91 -13.59 22.12 1.39
CA LYS A 91 -14.80 21.72 2.14
C LYS A 91 -15.04 20.21 2.09
N ARG A 92 -14.82 19.57 0.94
CA ARG A 92 -14.94 18.11 0.81
C ARG A 92 -13.88 17.38 1.63
N ASP A 93 -12.64 17.86 1.63
CA ASP A 93 -11.54 17.27 2.39
C ASP A 93 -11.78 17.39 3.90
N GLU A 94 -12.25 18.56 4.37
CA GLU A 94 -12.64 18.78 5.77
C GLU A 94 -13.80 17.84 6.17
N ALA A 95 -14.87 17.77 5.39
CA ALA A 95 -16.00 16.87 5.65
C ALA A 95 -15.61 15.37 5.61
N LEU A 96 -14.66 15.00 4.74
CA LEU A 96 -14.14 13.64 4.69
C LEU A 96 -13.34 13.32 5.96
N SER A 97 -12.52 14.25 6.43
CA SER A 97 -11.75 14.10 7.67
C SER A 97 -12.66 13.89 8.88
N GLU A 98 -13.69 14.74 9.04
CA GLU A 98 -14.67 14.60 10.13
C GLU A 98 -15.38 13.23 10.08
N LYS A 99 -15.73 12.77 8.87
CA LYS A 99 -16.39 11.47 8.70
C LYS A 99 -15.47 10.30 9.03
N ILE A 100 -14.17 10.39 8.71
CA ILE A 100 -13.17 9.39 9.08
C ILE A 100 -13.02 9.31 10.60
N GLU A 101 -12.96 10.47 11.27
CA GLU A 101 -12.84 10.56 12.72
C GLU A 101 -14.07 9.95 13.42
N ALA A 102 -15.28 10.34 13.00
CA ALA A 102 -16.52 9.77 13.52
C ALA A 102 -16.63 8.25 13.28
N LEU A 103 -16.20 7.75 12.11
CA LEU A 103 -16.15 6.32 11.84
C LEU A 103 -15.13 5.58 12.72
N SER A 104 -13.98 6.20 12.98
CA SER A 104 -12.94 5.66 13.86
C SER A 104 -13.42 5.54 15.30
N GLU A 105 -14.10 6.57 15.82
CA GLU A 105 -14.72 6.56 17.15
C GLU A 105 -15.79 5.47 17.26
N ALA A 106 -16.74 5.44 16.31
CA ALA A 106 -17.80 4.43 16.29
C ALA A 106 -17.26 3.00 16.18
N LEU A 107 -16.19 2.79 15.40
CA LEU A 107 -15.52 1.50 15.30
C LEU A 107 -14.87 1.11 16.62
N SER A 108 -14.23 2.06 17.29
CA SER A 108 -13.58 1.85 18.59
C SER A 108 -14.60 1.45 19.67
N GLU A 109 -15.73 2.15 19.75
CA GLU A 109 -16.84 1.80 20.66
C GLU A 109 -17.39 0.40 20.37
N LYS A 110 -17.55 0.06 19.08
CA LYS A 110 -18.06 -1.25 18.67
C LYS A 110 -17.07 -2.38 18.99
N ILE A 111 -15.77 -2.14 18.85
CA ILE A 111 -14.72 -3.07 19.26
C ILE A 111 -14.77 -3.29 20.77
N GLU A 112 -14.89 -2.24 21.58
CA GLU A 112 -14.96 -2.36 23.05
C GLU A 112 -16.22 -3.11 23.48
N SER A 113 -17.37 -2.80 22.88
CA SER A 113 -18.64 -3.52 23.11
C SER A 113 -18.52 -5.00 22.74
N LEU A 114 -17.87 -5.31 21.61
CA LEU A 114 -17.61 -6.68 21.18
C LEU A 114 -16.71 -7.41 22.18
N TRP A 115 -15.66 -6.75 22.70
CA TRP A 115 -14.82 -7.33 23.75
C TRP A 115 -15.58 -7.63 25.03
N VAL A 116 -16.47 -6.73 25.46
CA VAL A 116 -17.35 -6.97 26.62
C VAL A 116 -18.27 -8.18 26.35
N GLN A 117 -18.82 -8.30 25.14
CA GLN A 117 -19.67 -9.43 24.77
C GLN A 117 -18.90 -10.75 24.68
N ILE A 118 -17.66 -10.74 24.16
CA ILE A 118 -16.77 -11.89 24.14
C ILE A 118 -16.48 -12.34 25.57
N ARG A 119 -16.05 -11.43 26.47
CA ARG A 119 -15.79 -11.78 27.88
C ARG A 119 -17.03 -12.31 28.60
N LYS A 120 -18.21 -11.74 28.32
CA LYS A 120 -19.49 -12.24 28.85
C LYS A 120 -19.81 -13.63 28.31
N THR A 121 -19.57 -13.87 27.02
CA THR A 121 -19.76 -15.17 26.38
C THR A 121 -18.79 -16.19 26.94
N GLU A 122 -17.51 -15.87 27.07
CA GLU A 122 -16.49 -16.71 27.72
C GLU A 122 -16.88 -17.04 29.16
N SER A 123 -17.33 -16.05 29.93
CA SER A 123 -17.82 -16.25 31.30
C SER A 123 -19.05 -17.17 31.34
N MET A 124 -20.01 -16.96 30.44
CA MET A 124 -21.20 -17.83 30.31
C MET A 124 -20.81 -19.25 29.91
N MET A 125 -19.94 -19.43 28.92
CA MET A 125 -19.43 -20.73 28.49
C MET A 125 -18.72 -21.46 29.62
N ASN A 126 -17.89 -20.76 30.40
CA ASN A 126 -17.28 -21.30 31.62
C ASN A 126 -18.33 -21.71 32.67
N ARG A 127 -19.41 -20.92 32.85
CA ARG A 127 -20.54 -21.28 33.75
C ARG A 127 -21.37 -22.48 33.26
N PHE A 128 -21.38 -22.74 31.96
CA PHE A 128 -22.02 -23.91 31.35
C PHE A 128 -21.07 -25.12 31.19
N GLY A 129 -19.86 -25.06 31.75
CA GLY A 129 -18.91 -26.18 31.72
C GLY A 129 -18.08 -26.30 30.43
N PHE A 130 -18.24 -25.38 29.48
CA PHE A 130 -17.38 -25.28 28.30
C PHE A 130 -16.12 -24.48 28.66
N ASN A 131 -15.21 -25.11 29.42
CA ASN A 131 -13.90 -24.53 29.68
C ASN A 131 -13.01 -24.76 28.44
N VAL A 132 -12.81 -23.72 27.62
CA VAL A 132 -11.94 -23.82 26.43
C VAL A 132 -10.51 -24.21 26.82
N GLY A 133 -10.04 -23.82 28.01
CA GLY A 133 -8.78 -24.28 28.61
C GLY A 133 -8.79 -25.76 28.99
N SER A 134 -9.87 -26.24 29.63
CA SER A 134 -9.97 -27.66 30.01
C SER A 134 -10.06 -28.57 28.80
N GLY A 135 -10.65 -28.11 27.68
CA GLY A 135 -10.69 -28.88 26.44
C GLY A 135 -9.31 -29.10 25.83
N VAL A 136 -8.41 -28.11 25.94
CA VAL A 136 -7.03 -28.23 25.47
C VAL A 136 -6.23 -29.17 26.38
N GLU A 137 -6.31 -28.97 27.71
CA GLU A 137 -5.67 -29.85 28.69
C GLU A 137 -6.16 -31.30 28.55
N GLU A 138 -7.47 -31.50 28.42
CA GLU A 138 -8.08 -32.82 28.25
C GLU A 138 -7.63 -33.50 26.95
N TYR A 139 -7.58 -32.75 25.85
CA TYR A 139 -7.07 -33.26 24.58
C TYR A 139 -5.60 -33.73 24.70
N PHE A 140 -4.72 -32.89 25.24
CA PHE A 140 -3.31 -33.24 25.38
C PHE A 140 -3.09 -34.35 26.41
N TYR A 141 -3.82 -34.35 27.53
CA TYR A 141 -3.77 -35.42 28.51
C TYR A 141 -4.19 -36.76 27.92
N ASN A 142 -5.34 -36.84 27.24
CA ASN A 142 -5.79 -38.09 26.63
C ASN A 142 -4.82 -38.60 25.56
N THR A 143 -4.23 -37.67 24.78
CA THR A 143 -3.21 -38.03 23.78
C THR A 143 -1.93 -38.55 24.42
N LEU A 144 -1.42 -37.88 25.46
CA LEU A 144 -0.20 -38.29 26.15
C LEU A 144 -0.40 -39.57 26.97
N LYS A 145 -1.56 -39.73 27.60
CA LYS A 145 -1.93 -40.91 28.37
C LYS A 145 -2.09 -42.16 27.51
N SER A 146 -2.62 -42.01 26.30
CA SER A 146 -2.72 -43.15 25.36
C SER A 146 -1.38 -43.52 24.76
N ARG A 147 -0.52 -42.54 24.50
CA ARG A 147 0.79 -42.76 23.85
C ARG A 147 1.89 -43.17 24.84
N MET A 148 1.81 -42.73 26.08
CA MET A 148 2.82 -42.88 27.14
C MET A 148 4.25 -42.56 26.71
N SER A 149 4.42 -41.71 25.70
CA SER A 149 5.74 -41.29 25.22
C SER A 149 5.76 -39.88 24.64
N VAL A 150 6.86 -39.19 24.89
CA VAL A 150 7.18 -37.86 24.37
C VAL A 150 8.65 -37.84 23.98
N ALA A 151 8.99 -37.30 22.81
CA ALA A 151 10.38 -37.22 22.34
C ALA A 151 11.11 -38.57 22.30
N ASN A 152 10.40 -39.66 21.98
CA ASN A 152 10.89 -41.04 22.03
C ASN A 152 11.31 -41.53 23.43
N ILE A 153 10.95 -40.79 24.48
CA ILE A 153 11.08 -41.21 25.87
C ILE A 153 9.77 -41.90 26.25
N GLN A 154 9.85 -43.13 26.74
CA GLN A 154 8.71 -43.87 27.28
C GLN A 154 8.53 -43.50 28.76
N PHE A 155 7.28 -43.32 29.17
CA PHE A 155 6.92 -42.98 30.54
C PHE A 155 6.00 -44.07 31.12
N GLU A 156 6.06 -44.25 32.43
CA GLU A 156 5.27 -45.25 33.15
C GLU A 156 4.04 -44.59 33.80
N TYR A 157 4.20 -43.34 34.21
CA TYR A 157 3.17 -42.54 34.86
C TYR A 157 2.85 -41.30 34.03
N CYS A 158 1.58 -40.91 34.06
CA CYS A 158 1.06 -39.70 33.43
C CYS A 158 -0.10 -39.23 34.31
N GLU A 159 0.09 -38.08 34.93
CA GLU A 159 -0.83 -37.42 35.87
C GLU A 159 -1.22 -36.04 35.31
N ARG A 160 -2.41 -35.58 35.66
CA ARG A 160 -2.90 -34.24 35.30
C ARG A 160 -3.31 -33.45 36.52
N ASN A 161 -3.25 -32.12 36.41
CA ASN A 161 -3.67 -31.20 37.46
C ASN A 161 -2.99 -31.51 38.80
N LEU A 162 -1.68 -31.80 38.72
CA LEU A 162 -0.90 -32.15 39.89
C LEU A 162 -0.64 -30.87 40.68
N LYS A 163 -1.03 -30.86 41.95
CA LYS A 163 -0.88 -29.69 42.84
C LYS A 163 0.28 -29.91 43.78
N GLY A 164 1.20 -28.96 43.79
CA GLY A 164 2.36 -28.94 44.66
C GLY A 164 2.39 -27.67 45.49
N ARG A 165 2.94 -27.75 46.71
CA ARG A 165 3.26 -26.59 47.52
C ARG A 165 4.77 -26.47 47.62
N ASN A 166 5.33 -25.34 47.22
CA ASN A 166 6.76 -25.11 47.28
C ASN A 166 7.24 -24.81 48.71
N GLU A 167 8.55 -24.73 48.92
CA GLU A 167 9.17 -24.50 50.24
C GLU A 167 8.76 -23.14 50.85
N SER A 168 8.44 -22.15 49.99
CA SER A 168 7.94 -20.83 50.38
C SER A 168 6.46 -20.83 50.78
N GLY A 169 5.76 -21.96 50.63
CA GLY A 169 4.34 -22.11 50.95
C GLY A 169 3.38 -21.68 49.83
N GLU A 170 3.87 -21.42 48.63
CA GLU A 170 3.03 -21.11 47.46
C GLU A 170 2.53 -22.39 46.80
N ASP A 171 1.24 -22.40 46.44
CA ASP A 171 0.65 -23.49 45.68
C ASP A 171 0.88 -23.29 44.17
N ASP A 172 1.30 -24.34 43.48
CA ASP A 172 1.46 -24.38 42.03
C ASP A 172 0.73 -25.61 41.45
N GLU A 173 0.18 -25.46 40.24
CA GLU A 173 -0.55 -26.52 39.55
C GLU A 173 0.18 -26.86 38.25
N PHE A 174 0.35 -28.16 37.99
CA PHE A 174 1.08 -28.68 36.85
C PHE A 174 0.09 -29.42 35.95
N ASP A 175 -0.16 -28.88 34.75
CA ASP A 175 -1.22 -29.36 33.86
C ASP A 175 -1.07 -30.85 33.57
N ILE A 176 0.11 -31.29 33.10
CA ILE A 176 0.43 -32.71 32.91
C ILE A 176 1.88 -32.99 33.31
N VAL A 177 2.08 -34.06 34.08
CA VAL A 177 3.39 -34.58 34.44
C VAL A 177 3.48 -36.04 34.03
N MET A 178 4.52 -36.39 33.28
CA MET A 178 4.83 -37.79 32.98
C MET A 178 6.18 -38.16 33.56
N LYS A 179 6.30 -39.37 34.10
CA LYS A 179 7.56 -39.84 34.71
C LYS A 179 7.79 -41.33 34.49
N ASN A 180 9.06 -41.70 34.45
CA ASN A 180 9.55 -43.07 34.63
C ASN A 180 10.61 -43.06 35.75
N GLY A 181 11.28 -44.18 35.99
CA GLY A 181 12.29 -44.29 37.06
C GLY A 181 13.50 -43.35 36.95
N THR A 182 13.70 -42.63 35.83
CA THR A 182 14.89 -41.79 35.59
C THR A 182 14.60 -40.41 35.00
N LYS A 183 13.51 -40.26 34.25
CA LYS A 183 13.15 -39.05 33.49
C LYS A 183 11.73 -38.62 33.81
N GLY A 184 11.51 -37.31 33.77
CA GLY A 184 10.17 -36.73 33.83
C GLY A 184 9.97 -35.64 32.78
N VAL A 185 8.74 -35.39 32.36
CA VAL A 185 8.40 -34.24 31.53
C VAL A 185 7.24 -33.48 32.17
N LEU A 186 7.43 -32.18 32.32
CA LEU A 186 6.40 -31.25 32.73
C LEU A 186 5.83 -30.58 31.47
N VAL A 187 4.52 -30.72 31.26
CA VAL A 187 3.82 -30.18 30.09
C VAL A 187 2.85 -29.11 30.54
N GLU A 188 2.97 -27.91 29.98
CA GLU A 188 2.00 -26.82 30.14
C GLU A 188 1.12 -26.73 28.88
N CYS A 189 -0.19 -26.69 29.08
CA CYS A 189 -1.20 -26.65 28.03
C CYS A 189 -1.74 -25.23 27.86
N LYS A 190 -1.77 -24.75 26.62
CA LYS A 190 -2.32 -23.45 26.25
C LYS A 190 -3.07 -23.54 24.93
N HIS A 191 -4.23 -22.89 24.84
CA HIS A 191 -4.90 -22.72 23.54
C HIS A 191 -3.99 -22.00 22.53
N ARG A 192 -3.30 -20.95 22.98
CA ARG A 192 -2.25 -20.24 22.22
C ARG A 192 -1.06 -19.99 23.12
N VAL A 193 0.09 -20.55 22.76
CA VAL A 193 1.36 -20.37 23.49
C VAL A 193 1.98 -19.02 23.16
N ARG A 194 2.24 -18.22 24.20
CA ARG A 194 2.87 -16.89 24.12
C ARG A 194 4.27 -16.92 24.72
N LYS A 195 5.02 -15.83 24.53
CA LYS A 195 6.39 -15.70 25.04
C LYS A 195 6.45 -15.84 26.55
N GLU A 196 5.46 -15.29 27.26
CA GLU A 196 5.43 -15.32 28.72
C GLU A 196 5.28 -16.74 29.27
N ASP A 197 4.67 -17.65 28.51
CA ASP A 197 4.53 -19.06 28.89
C ASP A 197 5.90 -19.76 28.86
N VAL A 198 6.77 -19.40 27.91
CA VAL A 198 8.15 -19.89 27.84
C VAL A 198 8.93 -19.46 29.08
N SER A 199 8.93 -18.15 29.39
CA SER A 199 9.66 -17.62 30.56
C SER A 199 9.17 -18.23 31.87
N LYS A 200 7.84 -18.35 32.05
CA LYS A 200 7.24 -18.97 33.24
C LYS A 200 7.69 -20.42 33.44
N MET A 201 7.78 -21.20 32.35
CA MET A 201 8.21 -22.59 32.45
C MET A 201 9.69 -22.71 32.86
N GLN A 202 10.57 -21.87 32.32
CA GLN A 202 12.01 -21.90 32.64
C GLN A 202 12.32 -21.41 34.04
N GLU A 203 11.72 -20.28 34.43
CA GLU A 203 12.15 -19.54 35.61
C GLU A 203 11.42 -20.01 36.88
N ARG A 204 10.16 -20.43 36.74
CA ARG A 204 9.28 -20.68 37.87
C ARG A 204 8.84 -22.14 37.98
N LYS A 205 8.08 -22.64 36.99
CA LYS A 205 7.36 -23.92 37.12
C LYS A 205 8.29 -25.09 37.44
N ILE A 206 9.41 -25.22 36.73
CA ILE A 206 10.34 -26.33 36.96
C ILE A 206 10.99 -26.28 38.36
N ASN A 207 11.31 -25.08 38.85
CA ASN A 207 11.90 -24.89 40.16
C ASN A 207 10.88 -25.21 41.26
N ASN A 208 9.65 -24.71 41.09
CA ASN A 208 8.54 -25.01 41.99
C ASN A 208 8.21 -26.51 42.02
N PHE A 209 8.27 -27.20 40.88
CA PHE A 209 8.04 -28.65 40.82
C PHE A 209 9.07 -29.40 41.67
N ARG A 210 10.36 -29.08 41.52
CA ARG A 210 11.45 -29.73 42.28
C ARG A 210 11.32 -29.51 43.79
N GLN A 211 10.92 -28.30 44.19
CA GLN A 211 10.68 -27.98 45.61
C GLN A 211 9.44 -28.69 46.15
N SER A 212 8.36 -28.74 45.36
CA SER A 212 7.09 -29.34 45.77
C SER A 212 7.13 -30.88 45.81
N PHE A 213 7.99 -31.50 45.00
CA PHE A 213 8.12 -32.96 44.90
C PHE A 213 9.57 -33.41 45.08
N PRO A 214 10.15 -33.32 46.29
CA PRO A 214 11.55 -33.67 46.53
C PRO A 214 11.90 -35.13 46.19
N GLY A 215 10.91 -36.05 46.28
CA GLY A 215 11.09 -37.45 45.88
C GLY A 215 11.37 -37.63 44.39
N ASP A 216 10.91 -36.70 43.56
CA ASP A 216 11.12 -36.68 42.11
C ASP A 216 12.33 -35.78 41.73
N ALA A 217 13.05 -35.19 42.69
CA ALA A 217 14.14 -34.25 42.43
C ALA A 217 15.33 -34.83 41.65
N LYS A 218 15.49 -36.17 41.68
CA LYS A 218 16.55 -36.89 40.94
C LYS A 218 16.19 -37.17 39.48
N LEU A 219 14.95 -36.92 39.07
CA LEU A 219 14.54 -37.13 37.68
C LEU A 219 15.23 -36.12 36.75
N GLU A 220 15.70 -36.59 35.61
CA GLU A 220 16.07 -35.73 34.49
C GLU A 220 14.78 -35.13 33.91
N MET A 221 14.52 -33.87 34.24
CA MET A 221 13.27 -33.19 33.89
C MET A 221 13.35 -32.44 32.56
N TYR A 222 12.38 -32.71 31.70
CA TYR A 222 12.14 -32.03 30.43
C TYR A 222 10.96 -31.07 30.59
N ILE A 223 10.95 -30.01 29.80
CA ILE A 223 9.85 -29.05 29.73
C ILE A 223 9.20 -29.15 28.36
N ALA A 224 7.88 -29.22 28.35
CA ALA A 224 7.08 -29.20 27.14
C ALA A 224 6.03 -28.10 27.19
N LEU A 225 5.83 -27.44 26.05
CA LEU A 225 4.71 -26.55 25.79
C LEU A 225 3.77 -27.24 24.81
N ALA A 226 2.52 -27.40 25.22
CA ALA A 226 1.46 -27.99 24.43
C ALA A 226 0.45 -26.91 24.02
N GLY A 227 0.16 -26.81 22.72
CA GLY A 227 -0.86 -25.89 22.28
C GLY A 227 -1.42 -26.11 20.89
N ILE A 228 -2.59 -25.52 20.69
CA ILE A 228 -3.30 -25.53 19.40
C ILE A 228 -2.59 -24.60 18.42
N SER A 229 -2.13 -23.44 18.92
CA SER A 229 -1.36 -22.46 18.15
C SER A 229 -0.17 -21.91 18.95
N PHE A 230 0.87 -21.45 18.25
CA PHE A 230 2.07 -20.86 18.83
C PHE A 230 2.33 -19.50 18.19
N GLU A 231 2.65 -18.50 19.00
CA GLU A 231 3.18 -17.26 18.47
C GLU A 231 4.59 -17.48 17.89
N PRO A 232 4.93 -16.88 16.73
CA PRO A 232 6.22 -17.12 16.09
C PRO A 232 7.42 -16.89 17.03
N LYS A 233 7.40 -15.78 17.76
CA LYS A 233 8.45 -15.44 18.74
C LYS A 233 8.52 -16.43 19.91
N ALA A 234 7.36 -16.90 20.39
CA ALA A 234 7.29 -17.87 21.48
C ALA A 234 7.84 -19.23 21.03
N GLU A 235 7.50 -19.66 19.81
CA GLU A 235 8.04 -20.90 19.23
C GLU A 235 9.56 -20.84 19.03
N GLU A 236 10.08 -19.73 18.51
CA GLU A 236 11.53 -19.52 18.36
C GLU A 236 12.26 -19.51 19.72
N GLU A 237 11.68 -18.89 20.73
CA GLU A 237 12.26 -18.83 22.07
C GLU A 237 12.23 -20.18 22.77
N ALA A 238 11.10 -20.89 22.71
CA ALA A 238 10.97 -22.22 23.26
C ALA A 238 11.93 -23.23 22.60
N LYS A 239 12.11 -23.14 21.27
CA LYS A 239 13.12 -23.94 20.55
C LYS A 239 14.55 -23.62 21.02
N ARG A 240 14.89 -22.33 21.17
CA ARG A 240 16.19 -21.91 21.71
C ARG A 240 16.40 -22.35 23.16
N ALA A 241 15.33 -22.40 23.94
CA ALA A 241 15.33 -22.88 25.32
C ALA A 241 15.43 -24.42 25.44
N GLY A 242 15.43 -25.16 24.33
CA GLY A 242 15.44 -26.63 24.35
C GLY A 242 14.13 -27.26 24.81
N MET A 243 13.02 -26.52 24.77
CA MET A 243 11.70 -27.04 25.13
C MET A 243 11.11 -27.93 24.05
N ILE A 244 10.35 -28.91 24.50
CA ILE A 244 9.54 -29.78 23.65
C ILE A 244 8.29 -29.01 23.22
N LEU A 245 7.99 -28.97 21.91
CA LEU A 245 6.76 -28.35 21.41
C LEU A 245 5.76 -29.41 20.97
N LEU A 246 4.64 -29.53 21.70
CA LEU A 246 3.52 -30.39 21.35
C LEU A 246 2.48 -29.57 20.59
N LYS A 247 2.38 -29.81 19.29
CA LYS A 247 1.41 -29.13 18.42
C LYS A 247 0.30 -30.11 18.05
N GLN A 248 -0.95 -29.64 18.08
CA GLN A 248 -2.03 -30.38 17.43
C GLN A 248 -1.81 -30.36 15.91
N VAL A 249 -1.65 -31.53 15.30
CA VAL A 249 -1.51 -31.66 13.85
C VAL A 249 -2.35 -32.87 13.39
N GLY A 250 -3.51 -32.61 12.80
CA GLY A 250 -4.51 -33.66 12.52
C GLY A 250 -5.16 -34.18 13.81
N GLU A 251 -5.70 -35.40 13.78
CA GLU A 251 -6.39 -36.03 14.93
C GLU A 251 -5.46 -36.38 16.12
N ARG A 252 -4.14 -36.22 15.98
CA ARG A 252 -3.15 -36.61 17.00
C ARG A 252 -2.17 -35.47 17.29
N ALA A 253 -1.78 -35.31 18.56
CA ALA A 253 -0.69 -34.40 18.90
C ALA A 253 0.64 -34.95 18.34
N ARG A 254 1.31 -34.15 17.50
CA ARG A 254 2.67 -34.45 17.03
C ARG A 254 3.64 -33.48 17.70
N ALA A 255 4.65 -34.03 18.36
CA ALA A 255 5.72 -33.24 18.92
C ALA A 255 6.70 -32.84 17.80
N LYS A 256 7.06 -31.55 17.73
CA LYS A 256 8.14 -31.03 16.87
C LYS A 256 9.28 -30.58 17.77
N PHE A 257 10.51 -30.98 17.46
CA PHE A 257 11.69 -30.73 18.29
C PHE A 257 12.77 -30.00 17.49
N ASN A 258 13.51 -29.11 18.16
CA ASN A 258 14.84 -28.67 17.76
C ASN A 258 15.73 -28.76 19.00
N VAL A 259 16.76 -29.60 18.97
CA VAL A 259 17.83 -29.60 19.97
C VAL A 259 19.04 -28.97 19.29
N THR A 260 19.43 -27.77 19.71
CA THR A 260 20.62 -27.09 19.17
C THR A 260 21.80 -27.35 20.11
N GLU A 261 22.82 -28.03 19.61
CA GLU A 261 24.04 -28.38 20.35
C GLU A 261 24.86 -27.16 20.83
N GLU A 262 24.68 -25.98 20.24
CA GLU A 262 25.56 -24.83 20.49
C GLU A 262 25.31 -24.07 21.81
N ILE A 263 24.13 -24.20 22.43
CA ILE A 263 23.83 -23.55 23.73
C ILE A 263 24.38 -24.39 24.90
N VAL A 264 24.87 -25.61 24.63
CA VAL A 264 25.30 -26.63 25.61
C VAL A 264 26.52 -26.21 26.45
N LYS A 265 27.35 -25.26 25.99
CA LYS A 265 28.64 -25.00 26.68
C LYS A 265 28.66 -23.85 27.67
N LYS A 266 27.64 -23.01 27.77
CA LYS A 266 27.81 -21.77 28.55
C LYS A 266 26.90 -21.51 29.75
N ASN A 267 25.72 -22.11 29.96
CA ASN A 267 24.91 -21.79 31.16
C ASN A 267 23.70 -22.71 31.52
N ALA A 268 23.66 -24.00 31.14
CA ALA A 268 22.51 -24.86 31.51
C ALA A 268 22.82 -25.77 32.74
N PRO A 269 21.99 -25.76 33.81
CA PRO A 269 22.13 -26.65 34.96
C PRO A 269 21.57 -28.07 34.72
N PHE A 270 21.41 -28.49 33.47
CA PHE A 270 20.78 -29.76 33.09
C PHE A 270 21.76 -30.61 32.27
N PRO A 271 22.09 -31.84 32.68
CA PRO A 271 22.73 -32.80 31.78
C PRO A 271 21.65 -33.32 30.82
N MET A 272 21.91 -33.26 29.52
CA MET A 272 21.05 -33.92 28.52
C MET A 272 21.87 -34.65 27.47
N VAL A 273 21.38 -35.86 27.18
CA VAL A 273 21.89 -36.81 26.19
C VAL A 273 21.56 -36.33 24.78
N ALA A 274 22.52 -36.41 23.87
CA ALA A 274 22.36 -36.08 22.46
C ALA A 274 21.26 -36.94 21.82
N ILE A 275 20.25 -36.30 21.23
CA ILE A 275 19.27 -36.96 20.37
C ILE A 275 19.42 -36.34 18.99
N ASN A 276 19.88 -37.15 18.02
CA ASN A 276 20.04 -36.69 16.64
C ASN A 276 18.70 -36.16 16.09
N PRO A 277 18.70 -35.02 15.39
CA PRO A 277 17.53 -34.59 14.64
C PRO A 277 17.29 -35.59 13.50
N VAL A 278 16.14 -36.27 13.54
CA VAL A 278 15.67 -37.04 12.40
C VAL A 278 14.29 -36.53 12.01
N GLU A 279 14.19 -35.92 10.83
CA GLU A 279 12.93 -35.90 10.09
C GLU A 279 12.63 -37.34 9.66
N ILE A 280 11.73 -38.02 10.39
CA ILE A 280 11.19 -39.30 9.91
C ILE A 280 9.79 -39.01 9.36
N ILE A 281 9.75 -38.89 8.04
CA ILE A 281 8.55 -39.18 7.26
C ILE A 281 8.29 -40.68 7.45
N GLY A 282 7.31 -41.01 8.29
CA GLY A 282 6.79 -42.36 8.41
C GLY A 282 5.33 -42.37 7.99
N GLU A 283 5.08 -42.69 6.73
CA GLU A 283 3.93 -43.51 6.35
C GLU A 283 4.44 -44.98 6.23
N PRO A 284 3.57 -45.99 6.11
CA PRO A 284 2.55 -46.44 7.05
C PRO A 284 2.77 -47.92 7.45
N SER A 285 2.00 -48.40 8.45
CA SER A 285 1.50 -49.79 8.51
C SER A 285 0.17 -49.79 9.27
#